data_AF-A0A7X8E516-F1
#
_entry.id   AF-A0A7X8E516-F1
#
_cell.length_a   1.000
_cell.length_b   1.000
_cell.length_c   1.000
_cell.angle_alpha   90.00
_cell.angle_beta   90.00
_cell.angle_gamma   90.00
#
_symmetry.space_group_name_H-M   'P 1'
#
loop_
_entity.id
_entity.type
_entity.pdbx_description
1 polymer ?
#
loop_
_entity_poly.entity_id
_entity_poly.type
_entity_poly.pdbx_seq_one_letter_code
_entity_poly.pdbx_strand_id
1 'polypeptide(L)' 'RVIFMDDGIILEEGSPEELFNNPKNQRTQDFLRRVTN' A
#
# COMPACT_ATOMS: atom_id res chain seq x y z
N ARG A 1 2.95 10.79 5.88
CA ARG A 1 3.21 9.34 5.97
C ARG A 1 1.89 8.63 5.73
N VAL A 2 1.89 7.59 4.91
CA VAL A 2 0.72 6.77 4.56
C VAL A 2 0.92 5.40 5.16
N ILE A 3 -0.15 4.82 5.67
CA ILE A 3 -0.16 3.48 6.26
C ILE A 3 -1.20 2.66 5.52
N PHE A 4 -0.78 1.52 4.98
CA PHE A 4 -1.67 0.50 4.45
C PHE A 4 -1.93 -0.54 5.54
N MET A 5 -3.21 -0.71 5.87
CA MET A 5 -3.69 -1.67 6.85
C MET A 5 -4.67 -2.64 6.22
N ASP A 6 -4.60 -3.90 6.65
CA ASP A 6 -5.53 -4.96 6.27
C ASP A 6 -5.69 -5.91 7.45
N ASP A 7 -6.91 -6.42 7.67
CA ASP A 7 -7.28 -7.26 8.82
C ASP A 7 -6.87 -6.67 10.19
N GLY A 8 -6.82 -5.34 10.31
CA GLY A 8 -6.39 -4.64 11.53
C GLY A 8 -4.87 -4.64 11.77
N ILE A 9 -4.08 -5.11 10.80
CA ILE A 9 -2.62 -5.17 10.86
C ILE A 9 -2.02 -4.14 9.91
N ILE A 10 -0.98 -3.44 10.35
CA ILE A 10 -0.19 -2.57 9.48
C ILE A 10 0.69 -3.46 8.59
N LEU A 11 0.41 -3.44 7.29
CA LEU A 11 1.14 -4.24 6.31
C LEU A 11 2.25 -3.45 5.62
N GLU A 12 2.10 -2.12 5.51
CA GLU A 12 3.10 -1.25 4.90
C GLU A 12 2.93 0.19 5.39
N GLU A 13 4.04 0.89 5.64
CA GLU A 13 4.05 2.32 5.96
C GLU A 13 5.18 3.04 5.23
N GLY A 14 4.95 4.30 4.82
CA GLY A 14 5.93 5.05 4.05
C GLY A 14 5.49 6.44 3.64
N SER A 15 6.28 7.06 2.77
CA SER A 15 5.82 8.25 2.04
C SER A 15 4.73 7.87 1.03
N PRO A 16 3.87 8.83 0.61
CA PRO A 16 2.94 8.59 -0.50
C PRO A 16 3.67 8.12 -1.76
N GLU A 17 4.81 8.76 -2.09
CA GLU A 17 5.58 8.41 -3.29
C GLU A 17 6.05 6.95 -3.26
N GLU A 18 6.55 6.47 -2.12
CA GLU A 18 6.94 5.06 -1.96
C GLU A 18 5.74 4.12 -2.07
N LEU A 19 4.63 4.38 -1.35
CA LEU A 19 3.49 3.46 -1.37
C LEU A 19 2.79 3.40 -2.73
N PHE A 20 2.63 4.53 -3.42
CA PHE A 20 1.87 4.58 -4.67
C PHE A 20 2.72 4.22 -5.90
N ASN A 21 4.03 4.54 -5.90
CA ASN A 21 4.90 4.26 -7.05
C ASN A 21 5.79 3.03 -6.88
N ASN A 22 6.16 2.66 -5.64
CA ASN A 22 7.03 1.52 -5.36
C ASN A 22 6.58 0.71 -4.12
N PRO A 23 5.31 0.26 -4.07
CA PRO A 23 4.82 -0.57 -2.96
C PRO A 23 5.59 -1.88 -2.86
N LYS A 24 6.09 -2.19 -1.67
CA LYS A 24 6.92 -3.38 -1.40
C LYS A 24 6.07 -4.59 -1.03
N ASN A 25 4.89 -4.39 -0.43
CA ASN A 25 4.03 -5.49 -0.03
C ASN A 25 3.10 -5.91 -1.16
N GLN A 26 3.00 -7.22 -1.41
CA GLN A 26 2.14 -7.77 -2.46
C GLN A 26 0.66 -7.42 -2.26
N ARG A 27 0.16 -7.41 -1.02
CA ARG A 27 -1.23 -7.01 -0.75
C ARG A 27 -1.46 -5.52 -1.05
N THR A 28 -0.50 -4.65 -0.75
CA THR A 28 -0.57 -3.23 -1.13
C THR A 28 -0.60 -3.08 -2.66
N GLN A 29 0.26 -3.80 -3.38
CA GLN A 29 0.27 -3.80 -4.86
C GLN A 29 -1.07 -4.24 -5.44
N ASP A 30 -1.64 -5.34 -4.95
CA ASP A 30 -2.89 -5.88 -5.44
C ASP A 30 -4.07 -4.95 -5.13
N PHE A 31 -4.07 -4.30 -3.96
CA PHE A 31 -5.04 -3.27 -3.61
C PHE A 31 -4.94 -2.07 -4.56
N LEU A 32 -3.75 -1.50 -4.73
CA LEU A 32 -3.56 -0.33 -5.59
C LEU A 32 -3.95 -0.61 -7.04
N ARG A 33 -3.67 -1.81 -7.57
CA ARG A 33 -4.12 -2.23 -8.91
C ARG A 33 -5.64 -2.22 -9.08
N ARG A 34 -6.41 -2.45 -8.01
CA ARG A 34 -7.88 -2.46 -8.05
C ARG A 34 -8.51 -1.08 -7.90
N VAL A 35 -7.80 -0.14 -7.27
CA VAL A 35 -8.34 1.18 -6.91
C VAL A 35 -7.85 2.27 -7.87
N THR A 36 -6.72 2.06 -8.54
CA THR A 36 -6.10 3.05 -9.44
C THR A 36 -6.40 2.79 -10.93
N ASN A 37 -7.02 1.65 -11.25
CA ASN A 37 -7.62 1.35 -12.57
C ASN A 37 -9.11 1.65 -12.53
#